data_AF-A0AAD3HKY1-F1
#
_entry.id   AF-A0AAD3HKY1-F1
#
_cell.length_a   1.000
_cell.length_b   1.000
_cell.length_c   1.000
_cell.angle_alpha   90.00
_cell.angle_beta   90.00
_cell.angle_gamma   90.00
#
_symmetry.space_group_name_H-M   'P 1'
#
loop_
_entity.id
_entity.type
_entity.pdbx_description
1 polymer ?
#
loop_
_entity_poly.entity_id
_entity_poly.type
_entity_poly.pdbx_seq_one_letter_code
_entity_poly.pdbx_strand_id
1 'polypeptide(L)'
;MNFLASTRLSADGASTSGPCLIKEGDCVIVYEGVNSMKAVYITAKGRFENRFGVFKHQSWIGKPFGIKVTADAGGGGWVYLLRPTPELWTQVLRHRTQILYLADISMIVMQLDLRPGSVVLESGTGSGSLTHSLVRAVAPTGHVHTFEFHAGRAEDAAAEFKQHGLSQLVTVRQRNIEEQGFLETLHGAADAIFLDLPGPHKVVPSAAACLRPNGRFCAFSPCIEQVQKTAEALSAAGFTDIITYECLLREYEVHRETLATTIQLAEGPAPKRPRPNPAHAKPAEPVAQAAEATAAAAEDASKQDASEAAPSAEPAAPAAGAEAQVASEGAQGETAEAAGSGTGGDVAGSSGETGAATGAEGEAQPGSDARQQEGQQQQQQRAQGRQQGGLRSGPATMTRIVSFRPAMEARGHTGYLLFARKFVCG
;
A
#
# COMPACT_ATOMS: atom_id res chain seq x y z
N MET A 1 -18.31 -5.85 11.74
CA MET A 1 -17.29 -6.41 10.85
C MET A 1 -17.89 -6.84 9.52
N ASN A 2 -17.25 -6.42 8.43
CA ASN A 2 -17.31 -7.01 7.10
C ASN A 2 -16.33 -6.21 6.24
N PHE A 3 -15.27 -6.85 5.72
CA PHE A 3 -14.39 -6.25 4.70
C PHE A 3 -15.15 -5.79 3.44
N LEU A 4 -16.39 -6.28 3.27
CA LEU A 4 -17.29 -6.02 2.15
C LEU A 4 -18.41 -5.00 2.47
N ALA A 5 -18.51 -4.46 3.69
CA ALA A 5 -19.64 -3.59 4.11
C ALA A 5 -19.60 -2.16 3.56
N SER A 6 -18.98 -1.93 2.39
CA SER A 6 -19.05 -0.64 1.68
C SER A 6 -20.49 -0.32 1.23
N THR A 7 -21.27 -1.36 0.92
CA THR A 7 -22.66 -1.24 0.47
C THR A 7 -23.55 -2.23 1.23
N ARG A 8 -24.28 -1.73 2.23
CA ARG A 8 -25.59 -2.31 2.55
C ARG A 8 -26.58 -1.87 1.48
N LEU A 9 -26.66 -2.64 0.40
CA LEU A 9 -27.84 -2.63 -0.45
C LEU A 9 -28.99 -3.19 0.41
N SER A 10 -30.05 -2.42 0.61
CA SER A 10 -31.33 -3.01 1.05
C SER A 10 -31.78 -4.03 -0.01
N ALA A 11 -32.66 -4.96 0.38
CA ALA A 11 -33.37 -5.81 -0.58
C ALA A 11 -34.12 -4.97 -1.64
N ASP A 12 -34.49 -3.74 -1.29
CA ASP A 12 -35.21 -2.77 -2.14
C ASP A 12 -34.27 -1.87 -2.98
N GLY A 13 -32.96 -2.16 -3.04
CA GLY A 13 -31.98 -1.37 -3.80
C GLY A 13 -31.61 0.00 -3.19
N ALA A 14 -32.32 0.45 -2.16
CA ALA A 14 -32.00 1.67 -1.44
C ALA A 14 -30.67 1.50 -0.65
N SER A 15 -29.72 2.40 -0.89
CA SER A 15 -28.51 2.53 -0.06
C SER A 15 -28.90 3.12 1.30
N THR A 16 -28.68 2.37 2.39
CA THR A 16 -28.89 2.92 3.74
C THR A 16 -27.78 3.92 4.06
N SER A 17 -28.01 5.19 3.76
CA SER A 17 -27.03 6.30 3.76
C SER A 17 -26.64 6.80 5.16
N GLY A 18 -26.36 5.90 6.09
CA GLY A 18 -25.79 6.23 7.40
C GLY A 18 -24.25 6.10 7.38
N PRO A 19 -23.51 6.98 8.07
CA PRO A 19 -22.06 6.80 8.21
C PRO A 19 -21.80 5.48 8.96
N CYS A 20 -21.04 4.57 8.36
CA CYS A 20 -20.66 3.34 9.04
C CYS A 20 -19.65 3.70 10.16
N LEU A 21 -20.07 3.47 11.40
CA LEU A 21 -19.33 3.76 12.62
C LEU A 21 -18.45 2.57 13.03
N ILE A 22 -17.33 2.86 13.68
CA ILE A 22 -16.43 1.90 14.31
C ILE A 22 -17.13 1.25 15.51
N LYS A 23 -17.08 -0.08 15.60
CA LYS A 23 -17.64 -0.86 16.70
C LYS A 23 -16.59 -1.74 17.37
N GLU A 24 -16.92 -2.26 18.55
CA GLU A 24 -16.10 -3.30 19.17
C GLU A 24 -15.99 -4.54 18.26
N GLY A 25 -14.80 -5.14 18.26
CA GLY A 25 -14.36 -6.22 17.40
C GLY A 25 -13.96 -5.81 15.97
N ASP A 26 -14.36 -4.64 15.46
CA ASP A 26 -13.99 -4.24 14.09
C ASP A 26 -12.47 -4.20 13.91
N CYS A 27 -12.00 -4.64 12.74
CA CYS A 27 -10.65 -4.37 12.26
C CYS A 27 -10.60 -2.93 11.72
N VAL A 28 -9.65 -2.13 12.19
CA VAL A 28 -9.41 -0.74 11.77
C VAL A 28 -7.98 -0.63 11.26
N ILE A 29 -7.79 0.01 10.11
CA ILE A 29 -6.46 0.33 9.59
C ILE A 29 -6.06 1.67 10.17
N VAL A 30 -5.13 1.68 11.11
CA VAL A 30 -4.55 2.92 11.65
C VAL A 30 -3.47 3.40 10.68
N TYR A 31 -3.72 4.52 10.03
CA TYR A 31 -2.82 5.13 9.07
C TYR A 31 -2.00 6.25 9.73
N GLU A 32 -0.68 6.04 9.79
CA GLU A 32 0.31 6.94 10.37
C GLU A 32 1.05 7.76 9.30
N GLY A 33 1.11 7.28 8.05
CA GLY A 33 1.76 7.89 6.90
C GLY A 33 1.86 6.90 5.74
N VAL A 34 2.38 7.35 4.58
CA VAL A 34 2.34 6.56 3.32
C VAL A 34 2.88 5.14 3.49
N ASN A 35 4.06 4.99 4.09
CA ASN A 35 4.70 3.68 4.32
C ASN A 35 4.45 3.14 5.74
N SER A 36 3.52 3.71 6.50
CA SER A 36 3.33 3.42 7.92
C SER A 36 1.84 3.29 8.27
N MET A 37 1.40 2.05 8.43
CA MET A 37 0.03 1.69 8.75
C MET A 37 0.01 0.35 9.50
N LYS A 38 -1.01 0.12 10.31
CA LYS A 38 -1.19 -1.11 11.10
C LYS A 38 -2.66 -1.50 11.16
N ALA A 39 -2.97 -2.80 11.07
CA ALA A 39 -4.28 -3.31 11.45
C ALA A 39 -4.40 -3.40 12.98
N VAL A 40 -5.54 -2.95 13.50
CA VAL A 40 -5.85 -2.96 14.94
C VAL A 40 -7.28 -3.46 15.13
N TYR A 41 -7.47 -4.46 15.99
CA TYR A 41 -8.79 -4.95 16.37
C TYR A 41 -9.33 -4.19 17.58
N ILE A 42 -10.53 -3.62 17.46
CA ILE A 42 -11.11 -2.77 18.48
C ILE A 42 -11.68 -3.60 19.63
N THR A 43 -11.44 -3.17 20.86
CA THR A 43 -11.89 -3.81 22.11
C THR A 43 -12.15 -2.72 23.14
N ALA A 44 -13.15 -2.85 24.01
CA ALA A 44 -13.58 -1.79 24.92
C ALA A 44 -12.46 -1.27 25.83
N LYS A 45 -11.54 -2.15 26.25
CA LYS A 45 -10.38 -1.81 27.11
C LYS A 45 -9.05 -1.71 26.36
N GLY A 46 -9.07 -1.84 25.03
CA GLY A 46 -7.84 -1.85 24.23
C GLY A 46 -7.20 -0.48 24.07
N ARG A 47 -5.90 -0.50 23.75
CA ARG A 47 -5.09 0.68 23.43
C ARG A 47 -4.16 0.36 22.26
N PHE A 48 -3.89 1.39 21.48
CA PHE A 48 -2.89 1.40 20.42
C PHE A 48 -1.81 2.42 20.78
N GLU A 49 -0.54 2.04 20.62
CA GLU A 49 0.60 2.86 21.01
C GLU A 49 1.61 2.94 19.86
N ASN A 50 2.07 4.15 19.58
CA ASN A 50 3.10 4.43 18.57
C ASN A 50 3.89 5.70 18.92
N ARG A 51 4.77 6.14 18.03
CA ARG A 51 5.59 7.36 18.18
C ARG A 51 4.81 8.68 18.33
N PHE A 52 3.51 8.67 18.02
CA PHE A 52 2.63 9.86 18.10
C PHE A 52 1.85 9.94 19.42
N GLY A 53 1.85 8.85 20.20
CA GLY A 53 1.28 8.78 21.54
C GLY A 53 0.47 7.49 21.79
N VAL A 54 -0.34 7.53 22.85
CA VAL A 54 -1.27 6.47 23.25
C VAL A 54 -2.68 6.82 22.79
N PHE A 55 -3.38 5.85 22.20
CA PHE A 55 -4.76 6.01 21.72
C PHE A 55 -5.64 4.90 22.31
N LYS A 56 -6.73 5.25 23.00
CA LYS A 56 -7.65 4.31 23.65
C LYS A 56 -8.76 3.91 22.68
N HIS A 57 -8.98 2.61 22.47
CA HIS A 57 -10.03 2.11 21.56
C HIS A 57 -11.43 2.62 21.94
N GLN A 58 -11.70 2.80 23.24
CA GLN A 58 -12.94 3.37 23.74
C GLN A 58 -13.25 4.78 23.19
N SER A 59 -12.23 5.58 22.85
CA SER A 59 -12.42 6.91 22.26
C SER A 59 -12.69 6.86 20.75
N TRP A 60 -12.62 5.69 20.13
CA TRP A 60 -12.87 5.47 18.69
C TRP A 60 -14.24 4.84 18.42
N ILE A 61 -14.75 4.01 19.33
CA ILE A 61 -16.07 3.36 19.22
C ILE A 61 -17.16 4.43 19.04
N GLY A 62 -18.06 4.20 18.08
CA GLY A 62 -19.14 5.14 17.74
C GLY A 62 -18.73 6.28 16.81
N LYS A 63 -17.44 6.47 16.51
CA LYS A 63 -16.99 7.45 15.51
C LYS A 63 -17.01 6.86 14.09
N PRO A 64 -17.19 7.68 13.02
CA PRO A 64 -17.14 7.19 11.64
C PRO A 64 -15.71 6.83 11.22
N PHE A 65 -15.58 5.93 10.24
CA PHE A 65 -14.30 5.70 9.55
C PHE A 65 -13.88 6.93 8.71
N GLY A 66 -12.58 7.06 8.45
CA GLY A 66 -11.98 8.17 7.70
C GLY A 66 -11.60 9.38 8.56
N ILE A 67 -11.85 9.34 9.87
CA ILE A 67 -11.55 10.47 10.76
C ILE A 67 -10.07 10.56 11.14
N LYS A 68 -9.65 11.78 11.47
CA LYS A 68 -8.45 12.08 12.22
C LYS A 68 -8.72 11.92 13.72
N VAL A 69 -7.86 11.21 14.44
CA VAL A 69 -7.86 11.16 15.92
C VAL A 69 -6.52 11.64 16.46
N THR A 70 -6.55 12.40 17.54
CA THR A 70 -5.37 12.81 18.31
C THR A 70 -5.06 11.79 19.41
N ALA A 71 -3.80 11.72 19.84
CA ALA A 71 -3.40 10.87 20.96
C ALA A 71 -4.09 11.33 22.27
N ASP A 72 -4.52 10.37 23.08
CA ASP A 72 -5.07 10.59 24.43
C ASP A 72 -3.97 10.97 25.44
N ALA A 73 -2.71 10.57 25.19
CA ALA A 73 -1.54 10.93 25.99
C ALA A 73 -0.22 10.82 25.18
N GLY A 74 0.83 11.51 25.65
CA GLY A 74 2.21 11.17 25.28
C GLY A 74 2.74 11.67 23.93
N GLY A 75 2.26 12.80 23.39
CA GLY A 75 2.92 13.44 22.24
C GLY A 75 2.11 14.44 21.41
N GLY A 76 0.79 14.52 21.58
CA GLY A 76 -0.06 15.42 20.79
C GLY A 76 -0.15 15.11 19.29
N GLY A 77 0.40 13.97 18.87
CA GLY A 77 0.33 13.50 17.49
C GLY A 77 -1.06 12.96 17.12
N TRP A 78 -1.21 12.50 15.89
CA TRP A 78 -2.48 12.09 15.33
C TRP A 78 -2.32 10.97 14.31
N VAL A 79 -3.41 10.23 14.08
CA VAL A 79 -3.52 9.16 13.06
C VAL A 79 -4.88 9.25 12.36
N TYR A 80 -5.02 8.61 11.20
CA TYR A 80 -6.33 8.40 10.55
C TYR A 80 -6.84 6.98 10.80
N LEU A 81 -8.14 6.82 11.04
CA LEU A 81 -8.79 5.52 11.25
C LEU A 81 -9.52 5.09 9.98
N LEU A 82 -8.88 4.27 9.15
CA LEU A 82 -9.40 3.86 7.84
C LEU A 82 -10.15 2.52 7.92
N ARG A 83 -11.14 2.35 7.04
CA ARG A 83 -11.83 1.07 6.83
C ARG A 83 -10.85 0.08 6.20
N PRO A 84 -10.79 -1.19 6.64
CA PRO A 84 -10.03 -2.21 5.93
C PRO A 84 -10.59 -2.43 4.52
N THR A 85 -9.71 -2.34 3.53
CA THR A 85 -9.91 -2.87 2.18
C THR A 85 -8.85 -3.93 1.91
N PRO A 86 -9.02 -4.82 0.91
CA PRO A 86 -7.97 -5.74 0.49
C PRO A 86 -6.62 -5.06 0.22
N GLU A 87 -6.58 -3.89 -0.43
CA GLU A 87 -5.34 -3.16 -0.71
C GLU A 87 -4.63 -2.71 0.57
N LEU A 88 -5.37 -2.13 1.52
CA LEU A 88 -4.81 -1.70 2.80
C LEU A 88 -4.39 -2.91 3.64
N TRP A 89 -5.14 -4.01 3.57
CA TRP A 89 -4.82 -5.26 4.26
C TRP A 89 -3.53 -5.89 3.73
N THR A 90 -3.35 -5.97 2.41
CA THR A 90 -2.10 -6.41 1.76
C THR A 90 -0.86 -5.67 2.27
N GLN A 91 -1.00 -4.41 2.71
CA GLN A 91 0.10 -3.59 3.23
C GLN A 91 0.36 -3.75 4.74
N VAL A 92 -0.54 -4.38 5.52
CA VAL A 92 -0.43 -4.49 6.99
C VAL A 92 -0.62 -5.90 7.55
N LEU A 93 -0.97 -6.87 6.71
CA LEU A 93 -1.20 -8.25 7.12
C LEU A 93 0.07 -8.89 7.69
N ARG A 94 -0.10 -9.90 8.53
CA ARG A 94 1.03 -10.69 9.03
C ARG A 94 1.49 -11.65 7.94
N HIS A 95 2.67 -11.39 7.38
CA HIS A 95 3.31 -12.30 6.43
C HIS A 95 3.59 -13.66 7.09
N ARG A 96 2.89 -14.70 6.61
CA ARG A 96 3.17 -16.14 6.86
C ARG A 96 3.98 -16.75 5.71
N THR A 97 3.95 -16.09 4.56
CA THR A 97 4.56 -16.45 3.28
C THR A 97 4.94 -15.17 2.52
N GLN A 98 5.61 -15.35 1.38
CA GLN A 98 5.64 -14.35 0.33
C GLN A 98 4.19 -14.12 -0.19
N ILE A 99 3.84 -12.88 -0.60
CA ILE A 99 2.44 -12.49 -0.92
C ILE A 99 2.33 -11.70 -2.22
N LEU A 100 1.26 -11.85 -3.00
CA LEU A 100 1.04 -10.93 -4.12
C LEU A 100 0.65 -9.52 -3.64
N TYR A 101 1.08 -8.52 -4.42
CA TYR A 101 0.81 -7.09 -4.22
C TYR A 101 -0.17 -6.54 -5.27
N LEU A 102 -0.53 -5.26 -5.13
CA LEU A 102 -1.59 -4.58 -5.88
C LEU A 102 -1.51 -4.78 -7.40
N ALA A 103 -0.33 -4.67 -8.01
CA ALA A 103 -0.14 -4.77 -9.46
C ALA A 103 -0.60 -6.14 -9.99
N ASP A 104 0.01 -7.21 -9.49
CA ASP A 104 -0.30 -8.59 -9.87
C ASP A 104 -1.75 -8.94 -9.53
N ILE A 105 -2.22 -8.60 -8.33
CA ILE A 105 -3.60 -8.84 -7.90
C ILE A 105 -4.60 -8.17 -8.86
N SER A 106 -4.36 -6.92 -9.26
CA SER A 106 -5.24 -6.20 -10.18
C SER A 106 -5.28 -6.87 -11.56
N MET A 107 -4.13 -7.33 -12.07
CA MET A 107 -4.04 -8.04 -13.33
C MET A 107 -4.73 -9.41 -13.26
N ILE A 108 -4.51 -10.18 -12.19
CA ILE A 108 -5.15 -11.48 -11.95
C ILE A 108 -6.67 -11.33 -11.92
N VAL A 109 -7.21 -10.42 -11.11
CA VAL A 109 -8.66 -10.21 -10.97
C VAL A 109 -9.30 -9.85 -12.31
N MET A 110 -8.66 -9.00 -13.11
CA MET A 110 -9.16 -8.58 -14.42
C MET A 110 -9.02 -9.68 -15.48
N GLN A 111 -7.85 -10.32 -15.60
CA GLN A 111 -7.56 -11.32 -16.64
C GLN A 111 -8.25 -12.68 -16.40
N LEU A 112 -8.61 -12.99 -15.15
CA LEU A 112 -9.47 -14.12 -14.81
C LEU A 112 -10.97 -13.84 -15.02
N ASP A 113 -11.37 -12.64 -15.45
CA ASP A 113 -12.77 -12.25 -15.68
C ASP A 113 -13.65 -12.43 -14.42
N LEU A 114 -13.11 -12.02 -13.26
CA LEU A 114 -13.79 -12.17 -11.97
C LEU A 114 -14.88 -11.11 -11.80
N ARG A 115 -16.06 -11.57 -11.40
CA ARG A 115 -17.26 -10.74 -11.20
C ARG A 115 -18.12 -11.31 -10.05
N PRO A 116 -19.08 -10.53 -9.52
CA PRO A 116 -20.07 -11.03 -8.59
C PRO A 116 -20.72 -12.32 -9.09
N GLY A 117 -20.67 -13.40 -8.30
CA GLY A 117 -21.16 -14.72 -8.68
C GLY A 117 -20.10 -15.70 -9.20
N SER A 118 -18.87 -15.27 -9.51
CA SER A 118 -17.81 -16.19 -9.96
C SER A 118 -17.42 -17.19 -8.87
N VAL A 119 -17.18 -18.44 -9.27
CA VAL A 119 -16.57 -19.48 -8.40
C VAL A 119 -15.09 -19.60 -8.72
N VAL A 120 -14.23 -19.38 -7.74
CA VAL A 120 -12.76 -19.35 -7.91
C VAL A 120 -12.11 -20.43 -7.07
N LEU A 121 -11.16 -21.18 -7.65
CA LEU A 121 -10.25 -22.03 -6.88
C LEU A 121 -8.88 -21.33 -6.75
N GLU A 122 -8.34 -21.28 -5.53
CA GLU A 122 -7.06 -20.66 -5.21
C GLU A 122 -6.16 -21.69 -4.50
N SER A 123 -4.87 -21.72 -4.82
CA SER A 123 -3.87 -22.46 -4.04
C SER A 123 -2.47 -21.94 -4.35
N GLY A 124 -1.57 -21.69 -3.41
CA GLY A 124 -1.75 -21.76 -1.96
C GLY A 124 -2.46 -20.55 -1.35
N THR A 125 -3.19 -20.75 -0.24
CA THR A 125 -3.78 -19.64 0.55
C THR A 125 -2.72 -18.71 1.16
N GLY A 126 -1.62 -19.27 1.66
CA GLY A 126 -0.47 -18.52 2.20
C GLY A 126 -0.86 -17.50 3.28
N SER A 127 -0.62 -16.22 3.01
CA SER A 127 -0.97 -15.11 3.91
C SER A 127 -2.31 -14.43 3.59
N GLY A 128 -3.10 -14.95 2.65
CA GLY A 128 -4.45 -14.45 2.36
C GLY A 128 -4.56 -13.12 1.62
N SER A 129 -3.45 -12.53 1.12
CA SER A 129 -3.43 -11.24 0.40
C SER A 129 -4.35 -11.27 -0.84
N LEU A 130 -4.15 -12.25 -1.72
CA LEU A 130 -4.97 -12.44 -2.92
C LEU A 130 -6.41 -12.81 -2.53
N THR A 131 -6.59 -13.74 -1.59
CA THR A 131 -7.91 -14.24 -1.17
C THR A 131 -8.88 -13.12 -0.77
N HIS A 132 -8.43 -12.10 -0.04
CA HIS A 132 -9.26 -10.94 0.30
C HIS A 132 -9.73 -10.16 -0.93
N SER A 133 -8.88 -10.06 -1.96
CA SER A 133 -9.21 -9.38 -3.22
C SER A 133 -10.13 -10.24 -4.10
N LEU A 134 -9.92 -11.56 -4.15
CA LEU A 134 -10.82 -12.51 -4.81
C LEU A 134 -12.22 -12.48 -4.19
N VAL A 135 -12.31 -12.59 -2.86
CA VAL A 135 -13.59 -12.57 -2.13
C VAL A 135 -14.36 -11.27 -2.40
N ARG A 136 -13.67 -10.11 -2.49
CA ARG A 136 -14.31 -8.86 -2.90
C ARG A 136 -14.80 -8.88 -4.35
N ALA A 137 -14.04 -9.42 -5.28
CA ALA A 137 -14.41 -9.48 -6.68
C ALA A 137 -15.64 -10.37 -6.94
N VAL A 138 -15.80 -11.47 -6.17
CA VAL A 138 -16.87 -12.44 -6.36
C VAL A 138 -18.11 -12.22 -5.48
N ALA A 139 -18.00 -11.40 -4.43
CA ALA A 139 -19.12 -11.03 -3.57
C ALA A 139 -20.26 -10.34 -4.35
N PRO A 140 -21.54 -10.47 -3.91
CA PRO A 140 -21.99 -11.19 -2.72
C PRO A 140 -22.46 -12.63 -2.98
N THR A 141 -22.43 -13.10 -4.23
CA THR A 141 -23.05 -14.39 -4.64
C THR A 141 -22.06 -15.44 -5.14
N GLY A 142 -20.80 -15.08 -5.35
CA GLY A 142 -19.74 -16.02 -5.75
C GLY A 142 -18.99 -16.60 -4.55
N HIS A 143 -18.02 -17.47 -4.81
CA HIS A 143 -17.34 -18.22 -3.75
C HIS A 143 -15.87 -18.50 -4.07
N VAL A 144 -15.00 -18.43 -3.07
CA VAL A 144 -13.58 -18.77 -3.18
C VAL A 144 -13.30 -20.07 -2.42
N HIS A 145 -12.88 -21.12 -3.12
CA HIS A 145 -12.34 -22.32 -2.50
C HIS A 145 -10.81 -22.24 -2.52
N THR A 146 -10.22 -21.99 -1.35
CA THR A 146 -8.76 -21.84 -1.21
C THR A 146 -8.15 -23.06 -0.53
N PHE A 147 -7.00 -23.50 -1.03
CA PHE A 147 -6.32 -24.70 -0.57
C PHE A 147 -4.91 -24.36 -0.05
N GLU A 148 -4.53 -24.98 1.04
CA GLU A 148 -3.22 -24.81 1.68
C GLU A 148 -2.75 -26.18 2.16
N PHE A 149 -1.50 -26.56 1.89
CA PHE A 149 -1.01 -27.88 2.28
C PHE A 149 -0.62 -27.93 3.77
N HIS A 150 -0.13 -26.81 4.32
CA HIS A 150 0.37 -26.72 5.68
C HIS A 150 -0.77 -26.46 6.69
N ALA A 151 -1.11 -27.45 7.51
CA ALA A 151 -2.25 -27.43 8.43
C ALA A 151 -2.36 -26.14 9.26
N GLY A 152 -1.31 -25.75 9.98
CA GLY A 152 -1.33 -24.53 10.81
C GLY A 152 -1.57 -23.23 10.02
N ARG A 153 -1.19 -23.17 8.72
CA ARG A 153 -1.48 -21.99 7.89
C ARG A 153 -2.93 -22.00 7.40
N ALA A 154 -3.49 -23.17 7.13
CA ALA A 154 -4.90 -23.33 6.79
C ALA A 154 -5.81 -22.95 7.97
N GLU A 155 -5.44 -23.34 9.19
CA GLU A 155 -6.13 -22.96 10.43
C GLU A 155 -6.04 -21.46 10.71
N ASP A 156 -4.83 -20.87 10.66
CA ASP A 156 -4.61 -19.42 10.80
C ASP A 156 -5.46 -18.62 9.80
N ALA A 157 -5.42 -19.01 8.52
CA ALA A 157 -6.17 -18.33 7.46
C ALA A 157 -7.70 -18.48 7.65
N ALA A 158 -8.19 -19.66 8.03
CA ALA A 158 -9.60 -19.87 8.31
C ALA A 158 -10.10 -19.04 9.51
N ALA A 159 -9.27 -18.90 10.56
CA ALA A 159 -9.56 -18.03 11.70
C ALA A 159 -9.59 -16.55 11.31
N GLU A 160 -8.60 -16.09 10.51
CA GLU A 160 -8.52 -14.72 9.98
C GLU A 160 -9.74 -14.36 9.12
N PHE A 161 -10.10 -15.20 8.14
CA PHE A 161 -11.27 -14.97 7.30
C PHE A 161 -12.58 -14.99 8.10
N LYS A 162 -12.67 -15.81 9.16
CA LYS A 162 -13.81 -15.81 10.09
C LYS A 162 -13.89 -14.51 10.89
N GLN A 163 -12.76 -14.04 11.42
CA GLN A 163 -12.65 -12.76 12.13
C GLN A 163 -13.01 -11.57 11.22
N HIS A 164 -12.74 -11.66 9.92
CA HIS A 164 -13.07 -10.64 8.93
C HIS A 164 -14.51 -10.69 8.39
N GLY A 165 -15.31 -11.68 8.80
CA GLY A 165 -16.69 -11.87 8.36
C GLY A 165 -16.85 -12.51 6.98
N LEU A 166 -15.80 -13.17 6.47
CA LEU A 166 -15.74 -13.69 5.10
C LEU A 166 -16.15 -15.16 4.96
N SER A 167 -16.42 -15.89 6.05
CA SER A 167 -16.69 -17.34 6.05
C SER A 167 -17.83 -17.82 5.15
N GLN A 168 -18.74 -16.94 4.74
CA GLN A 168 -19.84 -17.28 3.81
C GLN A 168 -19.39 -17.29 2.33
N LEU A 169 -18.25 -16.69 2.01
CA LEU A 169 -17.73 -16.48 0.65
C LEU A 169 -16.37 -17.14 0.42
N VAL A 170 -15.73 -17.66 1.47
CA VAL A 170 -14.47 -18.40 1.37
C VAL A 170 -14.54 -19.72 2.14
N THR A 171 -14.00 -20.78 1.55
CA THR A 171 -13.77 -22.07 2.21
C THR A 171 -12.30 -22.42 2.09
N VAL A 172 -11.60 -22.46 3.23
CA VAL A 172 -10.22 -22.95 3.32
C VAL A 172 -10.24 -24.47 3.47
N ARG A 173 -9.34 -25.17 2.79
CA ARG A 173 -9.15 -26.63 2.93
C ARG A 173 -7.67 -26.97 3.06
N GLN A 174 -7.33 -27.79 4.05
CA GLN A 174 -6.01 -28.38 4.18
C GLN A 174 -5.87 -29.50 3.11
N ARG A 175 -5.00 -29.31 2.11
CA ARG A 175 -4.78 -30.30 1.03
C ARG A 175 -3.50 -30.01 0.25
N ASN A 176 -2.72 -31.05 -0.06
CA ASN A 176 -1.67 -30.97 -1.06
C ASN A 176 -2.24 -31.21 -2.47
N ILE A 177 -2.59 -30.15 -3.19
CA ILE A 177 -3.19 -30.30 -4.53
C ILE A 177 -2.18 -30.66 -5.63
N GLU A 178 -0.86 -30.53 -5.41
CA GLU A 178 0.16 -31.00 -6.37
C GLU A 178 0.19 -32.53 -6.47
N GLU A 179 -0.18 -33.23 -5.40
CA GLU A 179 -0.25 -34.70 -5.35
C GLU A 179 -1.68 -35.22 -5.54
N GLN A 180 -2.66 -34.53 -4.94
CA GLN A 180 -4.03 -35.03 -4.83
C GLN A 180 -5.01 -34.35 -5.80
N GLY A 181 -4.58 -33.31 -6.52
CA GLY A 181 -5.47 -32.43 -7.28
C GLY A 181 -6.45 -31.65 -6.39
N PHE A 182 -7.43 -31.01 -7.01
CA PHE A 182 -8.61 -30.44 -6.33
C PHE A 182 -9.58 -31.55 -5.89
N LEU A 183 -10.74 -31.18 -5.33
CA LEU A 183 -11.80 -32.15 -4.99
C LEU A 183 -12.66 -32.46 -6.22
N GLU A 184 -13.01 -33.73 -6.41
CA GLU A 184 -13.91 -34.18 -7.48
C GLU A 184 -15.29 -33.51 -7.43
N THR A 185 -15.74 -33.13 -6.23
CA THR A 185 -16.99 -32.38 -6.01
C THR A 185 -16.98 -30.95 -6.59
N LEU A 186 -15.84 -30.48 -7.10
CA LEU A 186 -15.67 -29.20 -7.79
C LEU A 186 -15.50 -29.35 -9.31
N HIS A 187 -15.61 -30.57 -9.86
CA HIS A 187 -15.54 -30.80 -11.30
C HIS A 187 -16.62 -30.00 -12.05
N GLY A 188 -16.20 -29.25 -13.07
CA GLY A 188 -17.04 -28.32 -13.83
C GLY A 188 -17.59 -27.10 -13.07
N ALA A 189 -17.24 -26.89 -11.79
CA ALA A 189 -17.84 -25.85 -10.96
C ALA A 189 -17.15 -24.47 -11.10
N ALA A 190 -15.85 -24.43 -11.35
CA ALA A 190 -15.06 -23.18 -11.27
C ALA A 190 -15.16 -22.33 -12.54
N ASP A 191 -15.35 -21.01 -12.38
CA ASP A 191 -15.16 -20.01 -13.44
C ASP A 191 -13.67 -19.75 -13.69
N ALA A 192 -12.89 -19.67 -12.60
CA ALA A 192 -11.49 -19.33 -12.63
C ALA A 192 -10.66 -20.16 -11.65
N ILE A 193 -9.39 -20.39 -11.99
CA ILE A 193 -8.39 -21.01 -11.11
C ILE A 193 -7.15 -20.13 -11.07
N PHE A 194 -6.64 -19.89 -9.86
CA PHE A 194 -5.36 -19.25 -9.61
C PHE A 194 -4.41 -20.19 -8.84
N LEU A 195 -3.18 -20.36 -9.34
CA LEU A 195 -2.14 -21.16 -8.70
C LEU A 195 -0.88 -20.34 -8.35
N ASP A 196 -0.53 -20.25 -7.07
CA ASP A 196 0.78 -19.86 -6.54
C ASP A 196 1.37 -21.08 -5.81
N LEU A 197 2.17 -21.86 -6.54
CA LEU A 197 2.69 -23.17 -6.13
C LEU A 197 4.11 -23.39 -6.70
N PRO A 198 4.93 -24.24 -6.08
CA PRO A 198 6.19 -24.69 -6.69
C PRO A 198 6.03 -25.44 -8.02
N GLY A 199 5.00 -26.27 -8.15
CA GLY A 199 4.76 -27.15 -9.31
C GLY A 199 3.36 -27.03 -9.94
N PRO A 200 2.92 -25.85 -10.43
CA PRO A 200 1.56 -25.66 -10.94
C PRO A 200 1.24 -26.55 -12.14
N HIS A 201 2.23 -26.89 -12.97
CA HIS A 201 2.14 -27.88 -14.06
C HIS A 201 1.54 -29.23 -13.64
N LYS A 202 1.80 -29.71 -12.41
CA LYS A 202 1.26 -30.99 -11.90
C LYS A 202 -0.25 -30.94 -11.68
N VAL A 203 -0.78 -29.75 -11.35
CA VAL A 203 -2.19 -29.53 -11.01
C VAL A 203 -3.05 -29.36 -12.27
N VAL A 204 -2.46 -29.02 -13.42
CA VAL A 204 -3.17 -28.71 -14.68
C VAL A 204 -4.24 -29.73 -15.06
N PRO A 205 -4.04 -31.07 -15.00
CA PRO A 205 -5.10 -32.03 -15.31
C PRO A 205 -6.32 -31.92 -14.38
N SER A 206 -6.10 -31.69 -13.09
CA SER A 206 -7.19 -31.50 -12.11
C SER A 206 -7.84 -30.12 -12.22
N ALA A 207 -7.06 -29.08 -12.53
CA ALA A 207 -7.56 -27.75 -12.85
C ALA A 207 -8.46 -27.79 -14.10
N ALA A 208 -8.07 -28.55 -15.13
CA ALA A 208 -8.89 -28.80 -16.32
C ALA A 208 -10.22 -29.46 -15.96
N ALA A 209 -10.24 -30.47 -15.09
CA ALA A 209 -11.48 -31.12 -14.64
C ALA A 209 -12.40 -30.16 -13.85
N CYS A 210 -11.84 -29.25 -13.07
CA CYS A 210 -12.60 -28.28 -12.25
C CYS A 210 -13.18 -27.10 -13.03
N LEU A 211 -12.51 -26.63 -14.10
CA LEU A 211 -12.98 -25.50 -14.88
C LEU A 211 -14.22 -25.83 -15.73
N ARG A 212 -15.23 -24.98 -15.64
CA ARG A 212 -16.39 -24.96 -16.55
C ARG A 212 -15.95 -24.62 -17.99
N PRO A 213 -16.79 -24.91 -19.00
CA PRO A 213 -16.66 -24.34 -20.35
C PRO A 213 -16.30 -22.85 -20.34
N ASN A 214 -15.29 -22.46 -21.13
CA ASN A 214 -14.79 -21.07 -21.23
C ASN A 214 -14.12 -20.52 -19.95
N GLY A 215 -13.80 -21.39 -18.98
CA GLY A 215 -13.13 -21.01 -17.73
C GLY A 215 -11.70 -20.50 -17.92
N ARG A 216 -11.23 -19.70 -16.95
CA ARG A 216 -9.92 -19.02 -16.98
C ARG A 216 -8.92 -19.64 -16.01
N PHE A 217 -7.66 -19.69 -16.41
CA PHE A 217 -6.55 -20.18 -15.60
C PHE A 217 -5.49 -19.09 -15.45
N CYS A 218 -4.89 -19.00 -14.28
CA CYS A 218 -3.70 -18.22 -14.00
C CYS A 218 -2.75 -19.02 -13.09
N ALA A 219 -1.45 -19.02 -13.40
CA ALA A 219 -0.41 -19.44 -12.48
C ALA A 219 0.62 -18.32 -12.29
N PHE A 220 1.00 -18.06 -11.04
CA PHE A 220 2.17 -17.27 -10.69
C PHE A 220 3.40 -18.18 -10.61
N SER A 221 4.55 -17.71 -11.08
CA SER A 221 5.83 -18.41 -10.95
C SER A 221 7.01 -17.44 -10.97
N PRO A 222 7.95 -17.49 -10.01
CA PRO A 222 9.13 -16.63 -10.03
C PRO A 222 10.15 -17.02 -11.11
N CYS A 223 10.26 -18.31 -11.45
CA CYS A 223 11.25 -18.80 -12.40
C CYS A 223 10.62 -19.11 -13.78
N ILE A 224 11.30 -18.74 -14.87
CA ILE A 224 10.77 -18.90 -16.23
C ILE A 224 10.65 -20.39 -16.64
N GLU A 225 11.45 -21.27 -16.04
CA GLU A 225 11.42 -22.72 -16.23
C GLU A 225 10.16 -23.36 -15.64
N GLN A 226 9.57 -22.74 -14.60
CA GLN A 226 8.26 -23.15 -14.07
C GLN A 226 7.14 -22.73 -15.02
N VAL A 227 7.25 -21.55 -15.63
CA VAL A 227 6.32 -21.06 -16.66
C VAL A 227 6.33 -21.98 -17.87
N GLN A 228 7.52 -22.35 -18.38
CA GLN A 228 7.69 -23.26 -19.52
C GLN A 228 6.96 -24.59 -19.29
N LYS A 229 7.28 -25.29 -18.19
CA LYS A 229 6.62 -26.57 -17.83
C LYS A 229 5.11 -26.45 -17.68
N THR A 230 4.62 -25.31 -17.20
CA THR A 230 3.19 -25.08 -17.01
C THR A 230 2.50 -24.76 -18.33
N ALA A 231 3.13 -24.02 -19.23
CA ALA A 231 2.63 -23.77 -20.58
C ALA A 231 2.56 -25.06 -21.41
N GLU A 232 3.57 -25.93 -21.33
CA GLU A 232 3.56 -27.27 -21.94
C GLU A 232 2.40 -28.12 -21.41
N ALA A 233 2.23 -28.19 -20.08
CA ALA A 233 1.14 -28.95 -19.46
C ALA A 233 -0.25 -28.40 -19.84
N LEU A 234 -0.42 -27.07 -19.89
CA LEU A 234 -1.64 -26.40 -20.34
C LEU A 234 -1.96 -26.74 -21.80
N SER A 235 -0.97 -26.65 -22.69
CA SER A 235 -1.13 -27.01 -24.11
C SER A 235 -1.52 -28.48 -24.27
N ALA A 236 -0.86 -29.39 -23.54
CA ALA A 236 -1.19 -30.83 -23.57
C ALA A 236 -2.58 -31.14 -23.00
N ALA A 237 -3.08 -30.33 -22.07
CA ALA A 237 -4.43 -30.43 -21.51
C ALA A 237 -5.52 -29.69 -22.32
N GLY A 238 -5.20 -29.19 -23.53
CA GLY A 238 -6.16 -28.54 -24.42
C GLY A 238 -6.53 -27.10 -24.05
N PHE A 239 -5.72 -26.42 -23.24
CA PHE A 239 -5.88 -24.98 -23.03
C PHE A 239 -5.36 -24.18 -24.23
N THR A 240 -5.93 -22.99 -24.40
CA THR A 240 -5.61 -22.01 -25.43
C THR A 240 -5.37 -20.63 -24.80
N ASP A 241 -5.13 -19.60 -25.62
CA ASP A 241 -4.83 -18.24 -25.16
C ASP A 241 -3.71 -18.21 -24.10
N ILE A 242 -2.70 -19.08 -24.26
CA ILE A 242 -1.60 -19.24 -23.30
C ILE A 242 -0.66 -18.04 -23.45
N ILE A 243 -0.71 -17.11 -22.49
CA ILE A 243 0.03 -15.84 -22.52
C ILE A 243 0.66 -15.58 -21.15
N THR A 244 1.96 -15.27 -21.15
CA THR A 244 2.72 -14.86 -19.96
C THR A 244 2.82 -13.34 -19.89
N TYR A 245 2.61 -12.76 -18.72
CA TYR A 245 2.90 -11.36 -18.40
C TYR A 245 3.86 -11.23 -17.21
N GLU A 246 4.58 -10.12 -17.16
CA GLU A 246 5.30 -9.61 -15.98
C GLU A 246 4.78 -8.19 -15.73
N CYS A 247 4.60 -7.79 -14.47
CA CYS A 247 4.09 -6.46 -14.12
C CYS A 247 5.07 -5.67 -13.24
N LEU A 248 5.78 -4.71 -13.83
CA LEU A 248 6.76 -3.87 -13.14
C LEU A 248 6.13 -2.54 -12.71
N LEU A 249 5.60 -2.49 -11.48
CA LEU A 249 5.06 -1.27 -10.88
C LEU A 249 6.17 -0.34 -10.38
N ARG A 250 6.08 0.95 -10.69
CA ARG A 250 7.00 1.98 -10.19
C ARG A 250 6.23 3.19 -9.65
N GLU A 251 6.33 3.42 -8.35
CA GLU A 251 5.75 4.60 -7.70
C GLU A 251 6.68 5.82 -7.85
N TYR A 252 6.09 7.03 -7.79
CA TYR A 252 6.81 8.30 -7.88
C TYR A 252 6.41 9.22 -6.72
N GLU A 253 7.40 9.63 -5.94
CA GLU A 253 7.28 10.66 -4.91
C GLU A 253 7.29 12.06 -5.54
N VAL A 254 6.46 12.95 -4.98
CA VAL A 254 6.33 14.34 -5.42
C VAL A 254 7.10 15.25 -4.46
N HIS A 255 8.22 15.79 -4.92
CA HIS A 255 9.04 16.73 -4.15
C HIS A 255 8.77 18.17 -4.58
N ARG A 256 8.93 19.10 -3.63
CA ARG A 256 8.90 20.54 -3.88
C ARG A 256 10.27 21.08 -3.58
N GLU A 257 11.00 21.47 -4.60
CA GLU A 257 12.40 21.85 -4.51
C GLU A 257 12.58 23.29 -4.96
N THR A 258 13.54 23.99 -4.35
CA THR A 258 13.93 25.32 -4.79
C THR A 258 15.22 25.19 -5.56
N LEU A 259 15.16 25.35 -6.89
CA LEU A 259 16.36 25.40 -7.71
C LEU A 259 16.76 26.84 -7.97
N ALA A 260 18.05 27.12 -7.77
CA ALA A 260 18.67 28.36 -8.21
C ALA A 260 18.79 28.31 -9.74
N THR A 261 17.86 28.94 -10.46
CA THR A 261 17.92 29.02 -11.92
C THR A 261 18.52 30.36 -12.35
N THR A 262 19.54 30.32 -13.21
CA THR A 262 19.97 31.47 -14.02
C THR A 262 19.06 31.71 -15.22
N ILE A 263 18.26 30.71 -15.58
CA ILE A 263 17.18 30.83 -16.56
C ILE A 263 15.98 31.47 -15.86
N GLN A 264 15.58 32.64 -16.33
CA GLN A 264 14.26 33.20 -16.04
C GLN A 264 13.23 32.38 -16.82
N LEU A 265 12.57 31.44 -16.13
CA LEU A 265 11.37 30.81 -16.66
C LEU A 265 10.32 31.91 -16.80
N ALA A 266 9.83 32.14 -18.01
CA ALA A 266 8.83 33.16 -18.28
C ALA A 266 7.60 32.89 -17.39
N GLU A 267 7.24 33.86 -16.54
CA GLU A 267 6.02 33.76 -15.75
C GLU A 267 4.84 33.56 -16.69
N GLY A 268 4.06 32.49 -16.46
CA GLY A 268 2.82 32.27 -17.20
C GLY A 268 1.92 33.52 -17.07
N PRO A 269 1.16 33.88 -18.13
CA PRO A 269 0.46 35.15 -18.17
C PRO A 269 -0.41 35.32 -16.92
N ALA A 270 -0.11 36.38 -16.15
CA ALA A 270 -0.76 36.64 -14.87
C ALA A 270 -2.29 36.52 -15.00
N PRO A 271 -2.98 35.89 -14.03
CA PRO A 271 -4.41 35.66 -14.12
C PRO A 271 -5.11 37.00 -14.35
N LYS A 272 -5.76 37.14 -15.52
CA LYS A 272 -6.40 38.39 -15.93
C LYS A 272 -7.37 38.79 -14.83
N ARG A 273 -7.11 39.94 -14.18
CA ARG A 273 -8.04 40.54 -13.21
C ARG A 273 -9.44 40.51 -13.82
N PRO A 274 -10.48 40.03 -13.10
CA PRO A 274 -11.85 40.13 -13.57
C PRO A 274 -12.13 41.57 -13.98
N ARG A 275 -12.53 41.78 -15.23
CA ARG A 275 -12.95 43.12 -15.66
C ARG A 275 -14.19 43.47 -14.83
N PRO A 276 -14.24 44.63 -14.16
CA PRO A 276 -15.46 45.05 -13.49
C PRO A 276 -16.58 45.11 -14.53
N ASN A 277 -17.62 44.31 -14.33
CA ASN A 277 -18.75 44.22 -15.25
C ASN A 277 -19.59 45.49 -15.09
N PRO A 278 -19.72 46.36 -16.12
CA PRO A 278 -20.40 47.66 -15.98
C PRO A 278 -21.92 47.55 -15.75
N ALA A 279 -22.50 46.35 -15.75
CA ALA A 279 -23.94 46.12 -15.59
C ALA A 279 -24.51 46.39 -14.18
N HIS A 280 -23.69 46.56 -13.14
CA HIS A 280 -24.15 46.80 -11.75
C HIS A 280 -23.38 47.91 -11.04
N ALA A 281 -23.30 49.09 -11.66
CA ALA A 281 -23.06 50.33 -10.91
C ALA A 281 -24.36 50.79 -10.24
N LYS A 282 -24.55 50.48 -8.95
CA LYS A 282 -25.53 51.21 -8.13
C LYS A 282 -25.00 52.64 -7.91
N PRO A 283 -25.83 53.70 -8.05
CA PRO A 283 -25.42 55.05 -7.68
C PRO A 283 -25.04 55.10 -6.19
N ALA A 284 -23.97 55.82 -5.87
CA ALA A 284 -23.57 56.07 -4.49
C ALA A 284 -24.35 57.28 -3.94
N GLU A 285 -25.01 57.12 -2.80
CA GLU A 285 -25.49 58.25 -2.00
C GLU A 285 -24.33 58.82 -1.14
N PRO A 286 -24.30 60.15 -0.90
CA PRO A 286 -23.19 60.79 -0.22
C PRO A 286 -23.23 60.58 1.30
N VAL A 287 -22.11 60.10 1.86
CA VAL A 287 -21.92 60.00 3.32
C VAL A 287 -21.62 61.38 3.90
N ALA A 288 -22.54 61.91 4.71
CA ALA A 288 -22.33 63.08 5.54
C ALA A 288 -22.34 62.71 7.03
N GLN A 289 -21.16 62.81 7.64
CA GLN A 289 -20.87 63.06 9.06
C GLN A 289 -21.99 62.87 10.11
N ALA A 290 -21.87 61.83 10.93
CA ALA A 290 -22.08 61.92 12.38
C ALA A 290 -21.33 60.77 13.08
N ALA A 291 -20.28 61.09 13.83
CA ALA A 291 -19.62 60.15 14.73
C ALA A 291 -19.64 60.77 16.14
N GLU A 292 -20.66 60.45 16.92
CA GLU A 292 -20.65 60.69 18.37
C GLU A 292 -21.76 59.89 19.06
N ALA A 293 -21.47 59.41 20.28
CA ALA A 293 -22.39 58.79 21.24
C ALA A 293 -23.03 57.44 20.79
N THR A 294 -23.14 56.38 21.60
CA THR A 294 -22.90 56.22 23.05
C THR A 294 -22.29 54.85 23.37
N ALA A 295 -21.20 54.82 24.13
CA ALA A 295 -20.91 53.71 25.03
C ALA A 295 -21.29 54.16 26.46
N ALA A 296 -22.47 53.77 26.92
CA ALA A 296 -22.97 53.99 28.28
C ALA A 296 -24.14 53.04 28.57
N ALA A 297 -24.46 52.84 29.86
CA ALA A 297 -25.55 52.01 30.37
C ALA A 297 -25.40 50.49 30.19
N ALA A 298 -24.42 49.92 30.90
CA ALA A 298 -24.79 48.82 31.79
C ALA A 298 -25.25 49.46 33.11
N GLU A 299 -26.50 49.26 33.51
CA GLU A 299 -26.90 48.92 34.90
C GLU A 299 -28.41 48.72 35.05
N ASP A 300 -28.74 47.77 35.93
CA ASP A 300 -29.90 47.66 36.82
C ASP A 300 -31.33 48.03 36.34
N ALA A 301 -32.17 47.00 36.22
CA ALA A 301 -33.39 46.89 37.04
C ALA A 301 -33.90 45.44 37.09
N SER A 302 -34.32 45.00 38.28
CA SER A 302 -34.75 43.63 38.61
C SER A 302 -36.27 43.50 38.83
N LYS A 303 -36.73 42.25 39.11
CA LYS A 303 -38.09 41.81 39.54
C LYS A 303 -39.09 41.57 38.40
N GLN A 304 -39.98 40.56 38.42
CA GLN A 304 -40.33 39.46 39.35
C GLN A 304 -41.01 38.34 38.49
N ASP A 305 -41.28 37.09 38.91
CA ASP A 305 -41.23 36.33 40.18
C ASP A 305 -40.78 34.86 39.87
N ALA A 306 -40.31 34.01 40.80
CA ALA A 306 -41.03 33.10 41.71
C ALA A 306 -42.15 32.23 41.04
N SER A 307 -42.26 30.91 41.23
CA SER A 307 -41.54 29.93 42.09
C SER A 307 -41.36 28.57 41.33
N GLU A 308 -40.98 27.39 41.86
CA GLU A 308 -40.86 26.87 43.25
C GLU A 308 -39.88 25.67 43.39
N ALA A 309 -39.25 25.57 44.57
CA ALA A 309 -38.84 24.39 45.38
C ALA A 309 -38.12 23.14 44.78
N ALA A 310 -36.85 22.99 45.19
CA ALA A 310 -36.25 21.69 45.55
C ALA A 310 -36.54 21.35 47.04
N PRO A 311 -36.08 20.20 47.59
CA PRO A 311 -34.76 20.28 48.24
C PRO A 311 -33.83 19.06 48.06
N SER A 312 -32.55 19.36 48.28
CA SER A 312 -31.39 18.46 48.29
C SER A 312 -31.23 17.65 49.59
N ALA A 313 -30.57 16.48 49.52
CA ALA A 313 -29.82 15.92 50.64
C ALA A 313 -28.65 15.00 50.18
N GLU A 314 -27.44 15.36 50.59
CA GLU A 314 -26.23 14.54 50.75
C GLU A 314 -25.69 14.88 52.17
N PRO A 315 -24.69 14.18 52.76
CA PRO A 315 -23.97 12.97 52.31
C PRO A 315 -23.90 11.85 53.38
N ALA A 316 -23.34 10.67 53.06
CA ALA A 316 -22.78 9.75 54.06
C ALA A 316 -21.72 8.77 53.50
N ALA A 317 -20.55 8.77 54.14
CA ALA A 317 -19.55 7.69 54.22
C ALA A 317 -19.08 7.67 55.70
N PRO A 318 -18.56 6.57 56.31
CA PRO A 318 -17.37 5.86 55.81
C PRO A 318 -17.30 4.33 56.20
N ALA A 319 -16.07 3.79 56.23
CA ALA A 319 -15.56 2.46 56.63
C ALA A 319 -15.36 1.47 55.45
N ALA A 320 -14.16 1.01 55.06
CA ALA A 320 -12.89 0.58 55.71
C ALA A 320 -12.78 -0.95 55.83
N GLY A 321 -11.66 -1.52 55.34
CA GLY A 321 -11.29 -2.94 55.56
C GLY A 321 -10.32 -3.55 54.54
N ALA A 322 -9.03 -3.67 54.94
CA ALA A 322 -7.95 -4.57 54.47
C ALA A 322 -7.57 -4.62 52.95
N GLU A 323 -6.31 -4.56 52.49
CA GLU A 323 -5.08 -5.29 52.87
C GLU A 323 -5.15 -6.82 52.59
N ALA A 324 -4.16 -7.52 52.00
CA ALA A 324 -2.82 -7.14 51.53
C ALA A 324 -2.32 -8.03 50.35
N GLN A 325 -1.37 -7.46 49.58
CA GLN A 325 -0.05 -7.99 49.16
C GLN A 325 0.15 -9.48 48.71
N VAL A 326 0.65 -9.70 47.48
CA VAL A 326 2.07 -9.94 47.05
C VAL A 326 2.57 -11.39 47.23
N ALA A 327 2.99 -12.00 46.12
CA ALA A 327 4.12 -12.92 46.04
C ALA A 327 4.70 -12.91 44.60
N SER A 328 6.02 -13.06 44.49
CA SER A 328 6.82 -13.00 43.26
C SER A 328 7.72 -14.25 43.13
N GLU A 329 8.65 -14.24 42.15
CA GLU A 329 9.71 -15.26 41.92
C GLU A 329 9.22 -16.57 41.25
N GLY A 330 10.00 -17.29 40.44
CA GLY A 330 11.33 -17.06 39.82
C GLY A 330 11.35 -17.81 38.46
N ALA A 331 12.10 -17.38 37.43
CA ALA A 331 13.56 -17.49 37.25
C ALA A 331 14.06 -18.91 36.87
N GLN A 332 15.02 -18.96 35.95
CA GLN A 332 15.72 -20.16 35.40
C GLN A 332 14.88 -20.99 34.41
N GLY A 333 15.36 -21.47 33.26
CA GLY A 333 16.68 -21.31 32.62
C GLY A 333 17.37 -22.65 32.39
N GLU A 334 17.43 -23.13 31.15
CA GLU A 334 18.25 -24.29 30.80
C GLU A 334 18.73 -24.25 29.34
N THR A 335 19.97 -24.67 29.14
CA THR A 335 20.70 -24.75 27.86
C THR A 335 21.44 -26.08 27.81
N ALA A 336 21.24 -26.85 26.73
CA ALA A 336 22.06 -28.00 26.32
C ALA A 336 21.76 -28.24 24.83
N GLU A 337 22.73 -28.14 23.90
CA GLU A 337 23.67 -29.20 23.49
C GLU A 337 23.01 -30.34 22.67
N ALA A 338 23.61 -30.90 21.61
CA ALA A 338 24.92 -30.65 20.99
C ALA A 338 24.98 -31.17 19.53
N ALA A 339 26.14 -30.95 18.89
CA ALA A 339 26.92 -31.92 18.11
C ALA A 339 27.18 -31.65 16.61
N GLY A 340 28.40 -31.17 16.34
CA GLY A 340 29.26 -31.60 15.21
C GLY A 340 29.09 -30.90 13.85
N SER A 341 30.11 -30.82 12.99
CA SER A 341 31.58 -31.02 13.18
C SER A 341 32.32 -30.68 11.87
N GLY A 342 33.58 -30.24 11.96
CA GLY A 342 34.54 -30.17 10.83
C GLY A 342 34.63 -28.79 10.15
N THR A 343 35.62 -27.92 10.38
CA THR A 343 37.09 -27.97 10.14
C THR A 343 37.54 -27.80 8.68
N GLY A 344 37.89 -26.55 8.33
CA GLY A 344 39.26 -26.18 7.95
C GLY A 344 39.72 -26.30 6.48
N GLY A 345 40.54 -25.33 6.06
CA GLY A 345 41.60 -25.55 5.06
C GLY A 345 41.69 -24.57 3.88
N ASP A 346 42.37 -23.44 4.06
CA ASP A 346 42.99 -22.71 2.94
C ASP A 346 44.17 -23.50 2.37
N VAL A 347 44.31 -23.56 1.03
CA VAL A 347 45.62 -23.65 0.35
C VAL A 347 45.56 -22.86 -0.96
N ALA A 348 46.58 -22.04 -1.20
CA ALA A 348 46.76 -21.29 -2.44
C ALA A 348 47.92 -21.83 -3.29
N GLY A 349 47.81 -21.66 -4.62
CA GLY A 349 48.97 -21.40 -5.48
C GLY A 349 49.45 -22.51 -6.42
N SER A 350 49.50 -22.18 -7.71
CA SER A 350 50.64 -22.52 -8.57
C SER A 350 50.83 -21.47 -9.68
N SER A 351 52.09 -21.16 -9.95
CA SER A 351 52.67 -20.55 -11.18
C SER A 351 51.85 -20.61 -12.47
N GLY A 352 51.92 -19.64 -13.40
CA GLY A 352 52.85 -18.51 -13.54
C GLY A 352 53.75 -18.67 -14.77
N GLU A 353 53.63 -17.76 -15.75
CA GLU A 353 54.51 -17.67 -16.91
C GLU A 353 54.72 -16.20 -17.34
N THR A 354 55.83 -15.92 -18.00
CA THR A 354 56.45 -14.59 -18.08
C THR A 354 56.51 -14.02 -19.50
N GLY A 355 56.46 -12.69 -19.63
CA GLY A 355 56.76 -11.99 -20.87
C GLY A 355 56.71 -10.47 -20.69
N ALA A 356 57.83 -9.77 -20.86
CA ALA A 356 57.95 -8.34 -20.59
C ALA A 356 58.81 -7.60 -21.62
N ALA A 357 58.36 -6.38 -21.99
CA ALA A 357 59.08 -5.31 -22.70
C ALA A 357 59.60 -5.66 -24.12
N THR A 358 59.70 -4.74 -25.09
CA THR A 358 60.16 -3.34 -25.01
C THR A 358 59.46 -2.44 -26.05
N GLY A 359 59.59 -1.13 -25.90
CA GLY A 359 59.16 -0.14 -26.90
C GLY A 359 60.31 0.75 -27.37
N ALA A 360 60.09 1.49 -28.46
CA ALA A 360 60.92 2.63 -28.88
C ALA A 360 60.09 3.56 -29.78
N GLU A 361 59.98 4.83 -29.37
CA GLU A 361 59.34 5.89 -30.16
C GLU A 361 60.41 6.63 -30.98
N GLY A 362 60.00 7.20 -32.13
CA GLY A 362 60.87 8.02 -32.98
C GLY A 362 60.24 9.38 -33.25
N GLU A 363 60.85 10.45 -32.74
CA GLU A 363 60.39 11.83 -32.95
C GLU A 363 60.68 12.33 -34.38
N ALA A 364 59.78 13.18 -34.90
CA ALA A 364 60.02 13.98 -36.10
C ALA A 364 59.72 15.46 -35.80
N GLN A 365 60.71 16.34 -35.99
CA GLN A 365 60.57 17.78 -35.76
C GLN A 365 59.92 18.49 -36.97
N PRO A 366 58.87 19.33 -36.78
CA PRO A 366 58.34 20.19 -37.83
C PRO A 366 59.14 21.50 -37.96
N GLY A 367 59.16 22.05 -39.17
CA GLY A 367 59.97 23.21 -39.56
C GLY A 367 59.47 24.58 -39.08
N SER A 368 60.23 25.61 -39.49
CA SER A 368 60.18 27.00 -38.99
C SER A 368 58.86 27.77 -39.17
N ASP A 369 57.92 27.28 -39.97
CA ASP A 369 56.66 27.98 -40.25
C ASP A 369 55.62 27.86 -39.12
N ALA A 370 55.69 26.82 -38.29
CA ALA A 370 54.74 26.60 -37.20
C ALA A 370 54.75 27.75 -36.17
N ARG A 371 55.94 28.24 -35.81
CA ARG A 371 56.11 29.27 -34.77
C ARG A 371 55.57 30.66 -35.17
N GLN A 372 55.44 30.95 -36.46
CA GLN A 372 54.83 32.22 -36.91
C GLN A 372 53.30 32.15 -36.90
N GLN A 373 52.70 30.98 -37.16
CA GLN A 373 51.24 30.81 -37.10
C GLN A 373 50.72 30.78 -35.65
N GLU A 374 51.43 30.15 -34.72
CA GLU A 374 51.07 30.14 -33.29
C GLU A 374 51.02 31.56 -32.69
N GLY A 375 51.97 32.43 -33.05
CA GLY A 375 52.00 33.83 -32.59
C GLY A 375 50.79 34.65 -33.06
N GLN A 376 50.31 34.42 -34.28
CA GLN A 376 49.11 35.08 -34.80
C GLN A 376 47.82 34.51 -34.19
N GLN A 377 47.75 33.19 -33.98
CA GLN A 377 46.61 32.57 -33.29
C GLN A 377 46.50 33.02 -31.83
N GLN A 378 47.61 33.12 -31.08
CA GLN A 378 47.56 33.63 -29.70
C GLN A 378 47.14 35.11 -29.63
N GLN A 379 47.52 35.95 -30.60
CA GLN A 379 47.01 37.33 -30.65
C GLN A 379 45.51 37.38 -30.99
N GLN A 380 45.02 36.57 -31.92
CA GLN A 380 43.59 36.50 -32.23
C GLN A 380 42.76 35.95 -31.06
N GLN A 381 43.25 34.92 -30.35
CA GLN A 381 42.60 34.39 -29.15
C GLN A 381 42.59 35.42 -28.00
N ARG A 382 43.67 36.20 -27.81
CA ARG A 382 43.69 37.31 -26.83
C ARG A 382 42.78 38.48 -27.22
N ALA A 383 42.54 38.71 -28.51
CA ALA A 383 41.56 39.70 -28.97
C ALA A 383 40.12 39.24 -28.74
N GLN A 384 39.81 37.97 -29.04
CA GLN A 384 38.49 37.38 -28.78
C GLN A 384 38.19 37.28 -27.27
N GLY A 385 39.20 36.95 -26.45
CA GLY A 385 39.11 36.95 -24.99
C GLY A 385 38.85 38.32 -24.34
N ARG A 386 38.97 39.43 -25.10
CA ARG A 386 38.58 40.78 -24.66
C ARG A 386 37.19 41.22 -25.13
N GLN A 387 36.50 40.44 -25.98
CA GLN A 387 35.14 40.74 -26.43
C GLN A 387 34.04 39.87 -25.78
N GLN A 388 34.40 38.89 -24.95
CA GLN A 388 33.47 38.38 -23.94
C GLN A 388 33.38 39.35 -22.77
N GLY A 389 32.71 40.47 -23.00
CA GLY A 389 32.23 41.34 -21.93
C GLY A 389 31.41 40.50 -20.96
N GLY A 390 31.78 40.54 -19.67
CA GLY A 390 31.36 39.54 -18.70
C GLY A 390 29.84 39.33 -18.71
N LEU A 391 29.43 38.09 -18.98
CA LEU A 391 28.11 37.57 -18.61
C LEU A 391 28.00 37.72 -17.09
N ARG A 392 27.47 38.86 -16.65
CA ARG A 392 27.00 39.04 -15.29
C ARG A 392 26.00 37.93 -15.05
N SER A 393 26.33 36.98 -14.17
CA SER A 393 25.33 36.11 -13.60
C SER A 393 24.25 37.01 -13.00
N GLY A 394 23.06 36.99 -13.60
CA GLY A 394 21.90 37.61 -12.98
C GLY A 394 21.70 37.01 -11.59
N PRO A 395 21.13 37.76 -10.63
CA PRO A 395 20.85 37.20 -9.31
C PRO A 395 20.06 35.91 -9.47
N ALA A 396 20.61 34.81 -8.94
CA ALA A 396 20.04 33.48 -9.13
C ALA A 396 18.59 33.48 -8.64
N THR A 397 17.66 33.26 -9.57
CA THR A 397 16.23 33.33 -9.25
C THR A 397 15.86 31.98 -8.62
N MET A 398 15.43 32.03 -7.36
CA MET A 398 15.04 30.84 -6.61
C MET A 398 13.65 30.39 -7.06
N THR A 399 13.62 29.56 -8.11
CA THR A 399 12.38 29.04 -8.65
C THR A 399 11.95 27.81 -7.86
N ARG A 400 10.74 27.85 -7.31
CA ARG A 400 10.09 26.67 -6.73
C ARG A 400 9.59 25.78 -7.86
N ILE A 401 10.14 24.59 -7.97
CA ILE A 401 9.71 23.55 -8.90
C ILE A 401 9.02 22.41 -8.15
N VAL A 402 8.16 21.69 -8.87
CA VAL A 402 7.66 20.38 -8.46
C VAL A 402 8.43 19.35 -9.26
N SER A 403 9.16 18.46 -8.59
CA SER A 403 9.90 17.36 -9.20
C SER A 403 9.27 16.03 -8.81
N PHE A 404 9.33 15.06 -9.72
CA PHE A 404 8.90 13.69 -9.48
C PHE A 404 10.15 12.81 -9.41
N ARG A 405 10.30 12.03 -8.35
CA ARG A 405 11.36 11.03 -8.23
C ARG A 405 10.74 9.66 -8.05
N PRO A 406 11.31 8.59 -8.64
CA PRO A 406 10.94 7.24 -8.26
C PRO A 406 11.01 7.06 -6.74
N ALA A 407 10.00 6.43 -6.15
CA ALA A 407 10.05 6.01 -4.76
C ALA A 407 11.23 5.04 -4.56
N MET A 408 11.92 5.16 -3.42
CA MET A 408 13.06 4.29 -3.11
C MET A 408 12.63 2.87 -2.71
N GLU A 409 11.42 2.73 -2.16
CA GLU A 409 10.77 1.43 -1.89
C GLU A 409 9.87 1.06 -3.07
N ALA A 410 10.24 0.04 -3.85
CA ALA A 410 9.31 -0.62 -4.77
C ALA A 410 8.70 -1.85 -4.08
N ARG A 411 7.39 -1.86 -3.87
CA ARG A 411 6.65 -3.01 -3.32
C ARG A 411 5.91 -3.73 -4.44
N GLY A 412 6.53 -4.78 -4.95
CA GLY A 412 6.01 -5.64 -6.02
C GLY A 412 6.93 -6.83 -6.20
N HIS A 413 6.40 -7.94 -6.72
CA HIS A 413 7.19 -9.15 -6.93
C HIS A 413 7.66 -9.24 -8.37
N THR A 414 8.93 -9.57 -8.54
CA THR A 414 9.45 -10.01 -9.85
C THR A 414 9.03 -11.46 -10.05
N GLY A 415 7.96 -11.67 -10.82
CA GLY A 415 7.44 -12.98 -11.15
C GLY A 415 6.50 -12.93 -12.34
N TYR A 416 6.27 -14.10 -12.93
CA TYR A 416 5.50 -14.25 -14.16
C TYR A 416 4.08 -14.73 -13.86
N LEU A 417 3.10 -14.12 -14.52
CA LEU A 417 1.70 -14.53 -14.52
C LEU A 417 1.38 -15.19 -15.86
N LEU A 418 1.23 -16.52 -15.84
CA LEU A 418 0.85 -17.33 -16.98
C LEU A 418 -0.67 -17.51 -17.00
N PHE A 419 -1.34 -16.91 -17.97
CA PHE A 419 -2.78 -17.06 -18.19
C PHE A 419 -3.09 -18.05 -19.30
N ALA A 420 -4.25 -18.69 -19.21
CA ALA A 420 -4.82 -19.52 -20.27
C ALA A 420 -6.35 -19.59 -20.19
N ARG A 421 -6.97 -20.13 -21.24
CA ARG A 421 -8.42 -20.36 -21.34
C ARG A 421 -8.71 -21.83 -21.64
N LYS A 422 -9.70 -22.40 -20.97
CA LYS A 422 -10.24 -23.73 -21.29
C LYS A 422 -11.46 -23.56 -22.21
N PHE A 423 -11.27 -23.71 -23.52
CA PHE A 423 -12.41 -23.88 -24.42
C PHE A 423 -13.02 -25.29 -24.28
N VAL A 424 -14.24 -25.44 -24.78
CA VAL A 424 -14.81 -26.78 -25.03
C VAL A 424 -14.23 -27.25 -26.35
N CYS A 425 -13.53 -28.37 -26.36
CA CYS A 425 -13.27 -29.10 -27.60
C CYS A 425 -14.63 -29.58 -28.13
N GLY A 426 -15.02 -29.08 -29.31
CA GLY A 426 -16.24 -29.47 -30.02
C GLY A 426 -16.12 -30.81 -30.74
#